data_AF-A0A4Q3A1P3-F1
#
_entry.id   AF-A0A4Q3A1P3-F1
#
_cell.length_a   1.000
_cell.length_b   1.000
_cell.length_c   1.000
_cell.angle_alpha   90.00
_cell.angle_beta   90.00
_cell.angle_gamma   90.00
#
_symmetry.space_group_name_H-M   'P 1'
#
loop_
_entity.id
_entity.type
_entity.pdbx_description
1 polymer ?
#
loop_
_entity_poly.entity_id
_entity_poly.type
_entity_poly.pdbx_seq_one_letter_code
_entity_poly.pdbx_strand_id
1 'polypeptide(L)'
;MNKDEQLAFLTKFRWIDKYKTFAKVLPLATITRPQEKEIVTGILDACCNDLIALLKQQSKPGKMAIRQAITIHMDELARAGVCHTNKDFGYELFWYLGEKMDIDLKRSSHAKVWGYWKVEANKVVAVSGSRKRKTTSQQA
;
A
#
# COMPACT_ATOMS: atom_id res chain seq x y z
N MET A 1 -10.78 -9.73 -4.44
CA MET A 1 -11.48 -8.65 -5.16
C MET A 1 -11.59 -9.04 -6.62
N ASN A 2 -12.75 -8.83 -7.23
CA ASN A 2 -12.90 -8.92 -8.69
C ASN A 2 -12.30 -7.66 -9.36
N LYS A 3 -12.26 -7.64 -10.70
CA LYS A 3 -11.66 -6.53 -11.47
C LYS A 3 -12.32 -5.18 -11.19
N ASP A 4 -13.63 -5.13 -11.07
CA ASP A 4 -14.38 -3.89 -10.85
C ASP A 4 -14.11 -3.33 -9.44
N GLU A 5 -14.04 -4.21 -8.43
CA GLU A 5 -13.63 -3.85 -7.08
C GLU A 5 -12.19 -3.30 -7.05
N GLN A 6 -11.27 -3.92 -7.80
CA GLN A 6 -9.88 -3.44 -7.92
C GLN A 6 -9.82 -2.05 -8.56
N LEU A 7 -10.54 -1.83 -9.66
CA LEU A 7 -10.61 -0.53 -10.33
C LEU A 7 -11.23 0.55 -9.42
N ALA A 8 -12.31 0.23 -8.71
CA ALA A 8 -12.94 1.14 -7.76
C ALA A 8 -11.99 1.49 -6.61
N PHE A 9 -11.28 0.51 -6.06
CA PHE A 9 -10.29 0.71 -5.02
C PHE A 9 -9.15 1.62 -5.48
N LEU A 10 -8.51 1.31 -6.62
CA LEU A 10 -7.40 2.10 -7.17
C LEU A 10 -7.82 3.54 -7.47
N THR A 11 -9.01 3.71 -8.06
CA THR A 11 -9.57 5.04 -8.34
C THR A 11 -9.76 5.84 -7.05
N LYS A 12 -10.32 5.21 -6.01
CA LYS A 12 -10.49 5.86 -4.71
C LYS A 12 -9.15 6.18 -4.05
N PHE A 13 -8.23 5.21 -4.02
CA PHE A 13 -6.92 5.37 -3.38
C PHE A 13 -6.09 6.49 -4.02
N ARG A 14 -6.22 6.67 -5.34
CA ARG A 14 -5.58 7.78 -6.06
C ARG A 14 -6.02 9.15 -5.53
N TRP A 15 -7.32 9.33 -5.28
CA TRP A 15 -7.90 10.63 -4.96
C TRP A 15 -7.97 10.98 -3.47
N ILE A 16 -7.63 10.04 -2.57
CA ILE A 16 -7.59 10.36 -1.13
C ILE A 16 -6.34 11.15 -0.76
N ASP A 17 -6.49 12.02 0.23
CA ASP A 17 -5.34 12.59 0.95
C ASP A 17 -4.69 11.50 1.79
N LYS A 18 -3.57 10.98 1.30
CA LYS A 18 -2.85 9.85 1.89
C LYS A 18 -2.32 10.20 3.28
N TYR A 19 -1.74 11.38 3.44
CA TYR A 19 -1.16 11.80 4.71
C TYR A 19 -2.24 12.05 5.77
N LYS A 20 -3.41 12.57 5.40
CA LYS A 20 -4.56 12.72 6.31
C LYS A 20 -5.23 11.39 6.62
N THR A 21 -5.44 10.55 5.60
CA THR A 21 -6.16 9.27 5.74
C THR A 21 -5.38 8.29 6.60
N PHE A 22 -4.06 8.25 6.44
CA PHE A 22 -3.16 7.33 7.14
C PHE A 22 -2.41 7.98 8.32
N ALA A 23 -2.76 9.22 8.70
CA ALA A 23 -2.13 9.98 9.80
C ALA A 23 -2.06 9.20 11.12
N LYS A 24 -3.08 8.39 11.42
CA LYS A 24 -3.14 7.60 12.66
C LYS A 24 -2.17 6.42 12.69
N VAL A 25 -1.71 5.98 11.52
CA VAL A 25 -0.90 4.78 11.37
C VAL A 25 0.59 5.13 11.39
N LEU A 26 0.97 6.23 10.74
CA LEU A 26 2.32 6.78 10.77
C LEU A 26 2.26 8.28 11.07
N PRO A 27 2.04 8.66 12.35
CA PRO A 27 1.90 10.06 12.73
C PRO A 27 3.17 10.88 12.42
N LEU A 28 4.35 10.26 12.47
CA LEU A 28 5.62 10.94 12.17
C LEU A 28 5.73 11.39 10.71
N ALA A 29 5.10 10.68 9.76
CA ALA A 29 5.08 11.08 8.35
C ALA A 29 4.23 12.34 8.10
N THR A 30 3.37 12.73 9.05
CA THR A 30 2.58 13.96 8.94
C THR A 30 3.43 15.23 9.17
N ILE A 31 4.55 15.09 9.89
CA ILE A 31 5.52 16.16 10.20
C ILE A 31 6.58 16.17 9.11
N THR A 32 6.18 16.59 7.91
CA THR A 32 7.01 16.55 6.72
C THR A 32 6.71 17.76 5.84
N ARG A 33 7.74 18.19 5.10
CA ARG A 33 7.64 19.30 4.12
C ARG A 33 6.58 18.98 3.05
N PRO A 34 5.70 19.94 2.70
CA PRO A 34 4.67 19.73 1.68
C PRO A 34 5.19 19.13 0.37
N GLN A 35 6.37 19.56 -0.10
CA GLN A 35 6.97 19.07 -1.34
C GLN A 35 7.29 17.57 -1.29
N GLU A 36 7.73 17.05 -0.15
CA GLU A 36 7.98 15.61 -0.01
C GLU A 36 6.67 14.81 0.01
N LYS A 37 5.61 15.39 0.61
CA LYS A 37 4.27 14.78 0.56
C LYS A 37 3.77 14.66 -0.87
N GLU A 38 3.96 15.71 -1.66
CA GLU A 38 3.59 15.75 -3.08
C GLU A 38 4.37 14.71 -3.88
N ILE A 39 5.69 14.58 -3.67
CA ILE A 39 6.51 13.57 -4.36
C ILE A 39 5.99 12.16 -4.06
N VAL A 40 5.83 11.79 -2.78
CA VAL A 40 5.35 10.44 -2.41
C VAL A 40 3.94 10.18 -2.93
N THR A 41 3.06 11.18 -2.81
CA THR A 41 1.67 11.09 -3.29
C THR A 41 1.64 10.90 -4.81
N GLY A 42 2.45 11.67 -5.54
CA GLY A 42 2.55 11.61 -7.00
C GLY A 42 3.05 10.24 -7.48
N ILE A 43 4.06 9.67 -6.83
CA ILE A 43 4.57 8.34 -7.16
C ILE A 43 3.49 7.26 -6.93
N LEU A 44 2.75 7.33 -5.82
CA LEU A 44 1.65 6.40 -5.53
C LEU A 44 0.48 6.57 -6.53
N ASP A 45 0.20 7.79 -6.96
CA ASP A 45 -0.85 8.08 -7.94
C ASP A 45 -0.47 7.61 -9.34
N ALA A 46 0.80 7.76 -9.72
CA ALA A 46 1.35 7.19 -10.94
C ALA A 46 1.19 5.65 -10.94
N CYS A 47 1.55 4.99 -9.83
CA CYS A 47 1.34 3.55 -9.69
C CYS A 47 -0.13 3.14 -9.85
N CYS A 48 -1.06 3.91 -9.26
CA CYS A 48 -2.49 3.64 -9.43
C CYS A 48 -2.94 3.80 -10.89
N ASN A 49 -2.44 4.81 -11.60
CA ASN A 49 -2.75 5.02 -13.01
C ASN A 49 -2.30 3.84 -13.86
N ASP A 50 -1.08 3.35 -13.65
CA ASP A 50 -0.51 2.24 -14.41
C ASP A 50 -1.25 0.93 -14.12
N LEU A 51 -1.61 0.68 -12.86
CA LEU A 51 -2.43 -0.47 -12.49
C LEU A 51 -3.84 -0.41 -13.07
N ILE A 52 -4.46 0.78 -13.08
CA ILE A 52 -5.77 0.99 -13.72
C ILE A 52 -5.67 0.74 -15.23
N ALA A 53 -4.62 1.25 -15.88
CA ALA A 53 -4.39 1.05 -17.31
C ALA A 53 -4.21 -0.44 -17.62
N LEU A 54 -3.39 -1.15 -16.83
CA LEU A 54 -3.15 -2.58 -16.96
C LEU A 54 -4.46 -3.39 -16.82
N LEU A 55 -5.28 -3.08 -15.81
CA LEU A 55 -6.57 -3.72 -15.61
C LEU A 55 -7.58 -3.39 -16.71
N LYS A 56 -7.52 -2.20 -17.33
CA LYS A 56 -8.40 -1.84 -18.45
C LYS A 56 -8.01 -2.58 -19.72
N GLN A 57 -6.71 -2.67 -20.01
CA GLN A 57 -6.18 -3.33 -21.21
C GLN A 57 -6.34 -4.85 -21.17
N GLN A 58 -6.21 -5.46 -19.99
CA GLN A 58 -6.27 -6.92 -19.82
C GLN A 58 -7.51 -7.29 -19.00
N SER A 59 -8.30 -8.25 -19.47
CA SER A 59 -9.44 -8.77 -18.70
C SER A 59 -8.99 -9.41 -17.38
N LYS A 60 -7.81 -10.01 -17.35
CA LYS A 60 -7.22 -10.65 -16.18
C LYS A 60 -5.68 -10.56 -16.21
N PRO A 61 -5.08 -9.42 -15.83
CA PRO A 61 -3.63 -9.30 -15.79
C PRO A 61 -3.02 -10.31 -14.80
N GLY A 62 -1.89 -10.88 -15.18
CA GLY A 62 -1.17 -11.82 -14.33
C GLY A 62 -0.66 -11.15 -13.05
N LYS A 63 -0.65 -11.88 -11.93
CA LYS A 63 -0.12 -11.37 -10.65
C LYS A 63 1.31 -10.83 -10.77
N MET A 64 2.13 -11.43 -11.64
CA MET A 64 3.49 -10.98 -11.89
C MET A 64 3.54 -9.58 -12.55
N ALA A 65 2.63 -9.29 -13.48
CA ALA A 65 2.57 -7.98 -14.13
C ALA A 65 2.15 -6.87 -13.15
N ILE A 66 1.14 -7.14 -12.32
CA ILE A 66 0.71 -6.22 -11.25
C ILE A 66 1.85 -5.99 -10.26
N ARG A 67 2.53 -7.07 -9.83
CA ARG A 67 3.69 -6.97 -8.94
C ARG A 67 4.79 -6.10 -9.54
N GLN A 68 5.15 -6.34 -10.80
CA GLN A 68 6.19 -5.59 -11.49
C GLN A 68 5.85 -4.10 -11.59
N ALA A 69 4.60 -3.76 -11.91
CA ALA A 69 4.14 -2.36 -11.92
C ALA A 69 4.34 -1.71 -10.54
N ILE A 70 3.96 -2.40 -9.46
CA ILE A 70 4.15 -1.87 -8.10
C ILE A 70 5.64 -1.69 -7.78
N THR A 71 6.49 -2.69 -8.08
CA THR A 71 7.92 -2.65 -7.77
C THR A 71 8.64 -1.50 -8.48
N ILE A 72 8.30 -1.18 -9.72
CA ILE A 72 8.90 -0.06 -10.47
C ILE A 72 8.73 1.26 -9.71
N HIS A 73 7.54 1.51 -9.15
CA HIS A 73 7.29 2.74 -8.39
C HIS A 73 7.84 2.70 -6.96
N MET A 74 7.98 1.50 -6.37
CA MET A 74 8.75 1.35 -5.13
C MET A 74 10.22 1.75 -5.34
N ASP A 75 10.84 1.35 -6.47
CA ASP A 75 12.22 1.73 -6.82
C ASP A 75 12.35 3.22 -7.18
N GLU A 76 11.30 3.82 -7.74
CA GLU A 76 11.20 5.27 -7.94
C GLU A 76 11.19 6.01 -6.59
N LEU A 77 10.37 5.56 -5.64
CA LEU A 77 10.35 6.11 -4.28
C LEU A 77 11.69 5.94 -3.56
N ALA A 78 12.37 4.81 -3.76
CA ALA A 78 13.70 4.56 -3.20
C ALA A 78 14.72 5.64 -3.61
N ARG A 79 14.65 6.07 -4.87
CA ARG A 79 15.54 7.07 -5.48
C ARG A 79 15.06 8.51 -5.30
N ALA A 80 13.81 8.71 -4.85
CA ALA A 80 13.26 10.04 -4.65
C ALA A 80 14.02 10.84 -3.58
N GLY A 81 14.12 12.16 -3.78
CA GLY A 81 14.76 13.12 -2.88
C GLY A 81 13.89 13.48 -1.67
N VAL A 82 13.34 12.48 -0.97
CA VAL A 82 12.52 12.64 0.24
C VAL A 82 13.21 12.02 1.46
N CYS A 83 12.89 12.47 2.66
CA CYS A 83 13.49 11.93 3.88
C CYS A 83 13.10 10.46 4.12
N HIS A 84 13.88 9.77 4.95
CA HIS A 84 13.67 8.35 5.27
C HIS A 84 12.25 8.06 5.79
N THR A 85 11.72 8.91 6.68
CA THR A 85 10.35 8.78 7.21
C THR A 85 9.28 8.77 6.12
N ASN A 86 9.45 9.57 5.06
CA ASN A 86 8.50 9.60 3.93
C ASN A 86 8.69 8.43 2.98
N LYS A 87 9.91 7.95 2.81
CA LYS A 87 10.16 6.71 2.07
C LYS A 87 9.47 5.55 2.79
N ASP A 88 9.67 5.42 4.09
CA ASP A 88 9.01 4.38 4.90
C ASP A 88 7.49 4.49 4.78
N PHE A 89 6.93 5.70 4.92
CA PHE A 89 5.50 5.92 4.72
C PHE A 89 5.02 5.48 3.32
N GLY A 90 5.73 5.84 2.26
CA GLY A 90 5.38 5.42 0.92
C GLY A 90 5.48 3.91 0.71
N TYR A 91 6.49 3.25 1.27
CA TYR A 91 6.63 1.79 1.22
C TYR A 91 5.47 1.07 1.91
N GLU A 92 5.03 1.56 3.06
CA GLU A 92 3.84 1.04 3.74
C GLU A 92 2.59 1.15 2.87
N LEU A 93 2.42 2.28 2.18
CA LEU A 93 1.30 2.47 1.27
C LEU A 93 1.39 1.57 0.03
N PHE A 94 2.59 1.28 -0.47
CA PHE A 94 2.78 0.28 -1.52
C PHE A 94 2.45 -1.14 -1.07
N TRP A 95 2.80 -1.51 0.16
CA TRP A 95 2.40 -2.79 0.73
C TRP A 95 0.90 -2.90 0.92
N TYR A 96 0.26 -1.84 1.42
CA TYR A 96 -1.19 -1.77 1.50
C TYR A 96 -1.85 -1.93 0.12
N LEU A 97 -1.34 -1.21 -0.89
CA LEU A 97 -1.79 -1.32 -2.28
C LEU A 97 -1.65 -2.76 -2.80
N GLY A 98 -0.48 -3.38 -2.61
CA GLY A 98 -0.23 -4.77 -2.99
C GLY A 98 -1.20 -5.76 -2.34
N GLU A 99 -1.45 -5.62 -1.04
CA GLU A 99 -2.41 -6.46 -0.31
C GLU A 99 -3.81 -6.38 -0.93
N LYS A 100 -4.30 -5.17 -1.23
CA LYS A 100 -5.62 -4.98 -1.86
C LYS A 100 -5.68 -5.45 -3.30
N MET A 101 -4.54 -5.51 -3.96
CA MET A 101 -4.39 -6.09 -5.30
C MET A 101 -4.14 -7.61 -5.30
N ASP A 102 -4.20 -8.28 -4.13
CA ASP A 102 -3.92 -9.72 -3.97
C ASP A 102 -2.49 -10.11 -4.42
N ILE A 103 -1.55 -9.20 -4.21
CA ILE A 103 -0.12 -9.33 -4.48
C ILE A 103 0.64 -9.42 -3.16
N ASP A 104 1.30 -10.55 -2.94
CA ASP A 104 2.27 -10.68 -1.87
C ASP A 104 3.61 -10.05 -2.29
N LEU A 105 3.96 -8.92 -1.69
CA LEU A 105 5.24 -8.21 -1.90
C LEU A 105 6.34 -8.68 -0.93
N LYS A 106 6.02 -9.51 0.08
CA LYS A 106 6.98 -9.96 1.12
C LYS A 106 8.03 -10.93 0.59
N ARG A 107 7.77 -11.63 -0.51
CA ARG A 107 8.75 -12.54 -1.14
C ARG A 107 9.98 -11.81 -1.73
N SER A 108 9.99 -10.48 -1.74
CA SER A 108 11.08 -9.66 -2.30
C SER A 108 11.56 -8.53 -1.38
N SER A 109 11.04 -8.41 -0.13
CA SER A 109 11.52 -7.42 0.84
C SER A 109 11.93 -8.09 2.16
N HIS A 110 13.12 -7.77 2.66
CA HIS A 110 13.63 -8.27 3.95
C HIS A 110 12.94 -7.64 5.18
N ALA A 111 12.16 -6.57 4.99
CA ALA A 111 11.44 -5.88 6.04
C ALA A 111 10.00 -6.41 6.17
N LYS A 112 9.69 -7.01 7.32
CA LYS A 112 8.32 -7.35 7.75
C LYS A 112 7.65 -6.08 8.26
N VAL A 113 6.62 -5.59 7.57
CA VAL A 113 5.70 -4.61 8.17
C VAL A 113 4.23 -4.93 7.85
N TRP A 114 3.33 -4.35 8.63
CA TRP A 114 2.17 -4.94 9.31
C TRP A 114 1.00 -5.35 8.41
N GLY A 115 0.36 -6.48 8.72
CA GLY A 115 -0.92 -6.84 8.13
C GLY A 115 -2.07 -6.01 8.69
N TYR A 116 -3.14 -5.93 7.89
CA TYR A 116 -4.54 -5.67 8.29
C TYR A 116 -5.02 -4.21 8.36
N TRP A 117 -4.75 -3.41 7.32
CA TRP A 117 -5.41 -2.10 7.17
C TRP A 117 -6.68 -2.24 6.32
N LYS A 118 -7.77 -1.57 6.72
CA LYS A 118 -8.97 -1.39 5.89
C LYS A 118 -9.30 0.10 5.89
N VAL A 119 -9.43 0.72 4.73
CA VAL A 119 -9.80 2.15 4.64
C VAL A 119 -11.30 2.27 4.44
N GLU A 120 -12.00 2.79 5.45
CA GLU A 120 -13.43 3.12 5.38
C GLU A 120 -13.60 4.63 5.61
N ALA A 121 -14.41 5.29 4.78
CA ALA A 121 -14.69 6.74 4.89
C ALA A 121 -13.45 7.63 5.15
N ASN A 122 -12.37 7.44 4.39
CA ASN A 122 -11.10 8.19 4.47
C ASN A 122 -10.40 8.09 5.84
N LYS A 123 -10.63 7.00 6.56
CA LYS A 123 -9.92 6.66 7.80
C LYS A 123 -9.46 5.22 7.72
N VAL A 124 -8.28 4.93 8.26
CA VAL A 124 -7.85 3.55 8.49
C VAL A 124 -8.64 2.98 9.67
N VAL A 125 -9.38 1.92 9.40
CA VAL A 125 -10.04 1.05 10.37
C VAL A 125 -9.18 -0.22 10.47
N ALA A 126 -8.57 -0.45 11.62
CA ALA A 126 -7.82 -1.68 11.86
C ALA A 126 -8.79 -2.87 11.87
N VAL A 127 -8.52 -3.91 11.09
CA VAL A 127 -9.25 -5.19 11.22
C VAL A 127 -8.45 -6.05 12.19
N SER A 128 -8.90 -6.17 13.43
CA SER A 128 -8.31 -7.08 14.40
C SER A 128 -8.40 -8.52 13.86
N GLY A 129 -7.26 -9.06 13.43
CA GLY A 129 -7.12 -10.44 12.98
C GLY A 129 -5.98 -11.13 13.70
N SER A 130 -5.93 -10.97 15.03
CA SER A 130 -5.10 -11.83 15.88
C SER A 130 -5.55 -13.27 15.62
N ARG A 131 -4.81 -14.03 14.81
CA ARG A 131 -4.81 -15.49 14.95
C ARG A 131 -4.28 -15.72 16.35
N LYS A 132 -5.20 -15.92 17.31
CA LYS A 132 -4.88 -16.54 18.59
C LYS A 132 -4.10 -17.81 18.25
N ARG A 133 -2.78 -17.79 18.48
CA ARG A 133 -2.01 -19.02 18.60
C ARG A 133 -2.72 -19.80 19.69
N LYS A 134 -3.30 -20.96 19.35
CA LYS A 134 -3.66 -21.95 20.36
C LYS A 134 -2.35 -22.35 21.02
N THR A 135 -2.10 -21.81 22.21
CA THR A 135 -1.13 -22.37 23.14
C THR A 135 -1.72 -23.70 23.57
N THR A 136 -1.23 -24.80 23.00
CA THR A 136 -1.44 -26.13 23.55
C THR A 136 -0.62 -26.18 24.83
N SER A 137 -1.28 -26.00 25.97
CA SER A 137 -0.71 -26.33 27.27
C SER A 137 -0.54 -27.85 27.31
N GLN A 138 0.67 -28.35 27.11
CA GLN A 138 1.05 -29.69 27.56
C GLN A 138 1.32 -29.57 29.06
N GLN A 139 0.36 -30.06 29.85
CA GLN A 139 0.55 -30.39 31.26
C GLN A 139 1.54 -31.57 31.33
N ALA A 140 2.57 -31.41 32.15
CA ALA A 140 3.35 -32.50 32.74
C ALA A 140 2.90 -32.63 34.20
#